data_AF-A0A554RJS0-F1
#
_entry.id   AF-A0A554RJS0-F1
#
_cell.length_a   1.000
_cell.length_b   1.000
_cell.length_c   1.000
_cell.angle_alpha   90.00
_cell.angle_beta   90.00
_cell.angle_gamma   90.00
#
_symmetry.space_group_name_H-M   'P 1'
#
loop_
_entity.id
_entity.type
_entity.pdbx_description
1 polymer ?
#
loop_
_entity_poly.entity_id
_entity_poly.type
_entity_poly.pdbx_seq_one_letter_code
_entity_poly.pdbx_strand_id
1 'polypeptide(L)'
;MGRPVIVGTVRNSLGREQIGQRLSVRSLTGGQGPSGGPEATDTIGVLVAVEADSVVLERRDGSRTKLRTDRIVAARIVPLRPRRRQPAVAIDADALTRITSRGWPAVVSEPLGDWELRAAGGFTGRANSAAVHGDPGVPFAEATARVIDFAAHHEIAPLVQVIVDSAWERRFIDAGWESIRGPRPGAIVQVADIGPVAHDPAIEFSPTASDRWLRRYGRVEDPSLARAVLEGPDRVAFATLDEVAIARVVVTGTWAGLTALEVEPGHRRRGLARRLVLGCLAWAAERGADKAYLQVMEDNAPALAVYAPLGFTTHHAYAYLRPPS
;
A
#
# COMPACT_ATOMS: atom_id res chain seq x y z
N MET A 1 -31.73 21.83 8.34
CA MET A 1 -30.88 23.05 8.41
C MET A 1 -29.51 22.65 8.94
N GLY A 2 -28.53 22.49 8.05
CA GLY A 2 -27.17 22.06 8.42
C GLY A 2 -26.37 23.24 8.96
N ARG A 3 -25.91 23.13 10.21
CA ARG A 3 -24.96 24.09 10.79
C ARG A 3 -23.69 24.16 9.93
N PRO A 4 -23.16 25.36 9.64
CA PRO A 4 -21.90 25.49 8.91
C PRO A 4 -20.76 24.92 9.76
N VAL A 5 -19.98 24.01 9.18
CA VAL A 5 -18.72 23.55 9.76
C VAL A 5 -17.78 24.74 9.80
N ILE A 6 -17.46 25.19 11.01
CA ILE A 6 -16.53 26.29 11.26
C ILE A 6 -15.15 25.85 10.73
N VAL A 7 -14.70 26.48 9.64
CA VAL A 7 -13.33 26.34 9.14
C VAL A 7 -12.44 27.19 10.04
N GLY A 8 -11.94 26.59 11.12
CA GLY A 8 -11.00 27.24 12.03
C GLY A 8 -9.59 27.30 11.42
N THR A 9 -8.98 28.48 11.42
CA THR A 9 -7.52 28.62 11.28
C THR A 9 -6.90 28.20 12.61
N VAL A 10 -6.11 27.13 12.64
CA VAL A 10 -5.32 26.80 13.84
C VAL A 10 -4.13 27.73 13.82
N ARG A 11 -4.22 28.86 14.54
CA ARG A 11 -3.08 29.76 14.74
C ARG A 11 -2.10 29.06 15.69
N ASN A 12 -0.97 28.63 15.12
CA ASN A 12 0.33 28.38 15.73
C ASN A 12 0.56 27.22 16.71
N SER A 13 -0.42 26.36 17.02
CA SER A 13 -0.11 25.12 17.75
C SER A 13 -0.99 23.95 17.31
N LEU A 14 -0.40 23.02 16.55
CA LEU A 14 -0.96 21.68 16.41
C LEU A 14 -0.67 20.92 17.70
N GLY A 15 -1.72 20.47 18.39
CA GLY A 15 -1.65 19.67 19.60
C GLY A 15 -2.18 18.25 19.39
N ARG A 16 -2.11 17.44 20.45
CA ARG A 16 -2.52 16.03 20.42
C ARG A 16 -4.02 15.87 20.17
N GLU A 17 -4.83 16.87 20.47
CA GLU A 17 -6.27 16.90 20.26
C GLU A 17 -6.68 16.91 18.79
N GLN A 18 -5.79 17.29 17.87
CA GLN A 18 -6.05 17.19 16.43
C GLN A 18 -5.62 15.85 15.81
N ILE A 19 -5.09 14.90 16.59
CA ILE A 19 -4.76 13.56 16.06
C ILE A 19 -6.03 12.92 15.47
N GLY A 20 -5.89 12.34 14.27
CA GLY A 20 -6.99 11.80 13.47
C GLY A 20 -7.70 12.82 12.58
N GLN A 21 -7.42 14.13 12.73
CA GLN A 21 -8.00 15.15 11.86
C GLN A 21 -7.16 15.31 10.58
N ARG A 22 -7.86 15.56 9.47
CA ARG A 22 -7.21 15.89 8.19
C ARG A 22 -6.87 17.37 8.16
N LEU A 23 -5.60 17.68 7.92
CA LEU A 23 -5.06 19.03 7.93
C LEU A 23 -4.46 19.38 6.56
N SER A 24 -4.55 20.66 6.20
CA SER A 24 -3.64 21.30 5.25
C SER A 24 -2.64 22.12 6.07
N VAL A 25 -1.37 21.74 6.02
CA VAL A 25 -0.28 22.37 6.77
C VAL A 25 0.68 23.01 5.79
N ARG A 26 0.83 24.32 5.91
CA ARG A 26 1.81 25.11 5.16
C ARG A 26 3.10 25.20 5.96
N SER A 27 4.21 24.83 5.36
CA SER A 27 5.53 24.84 6.03
C SER A 27 6.62 25.43 5.14
N LEU A 28 7.59 26.11 5.76
CA LEU A 28 8.76 26.66 5.07
C LEU A 28 9.73 25.55 4.66
N THR A 29 10.25 25.62 3.44
CA THR A 29 11.25 24.68 2.88
C THR A 29 12.69 25.19 2.98
N GLY A 30 12.86 26.48 3.33
CA GLY A 30 14.18 27.10 3.54
C GLY A 30 14.76 27.82 2.31
N GLY A 31 14.10 27.72 1.15
CA GLY A 31 14.46 28.47 -0.07
C GLY A 31 13.76 29.82 -0.19
N GLN A 32 13.91 30.45 -1.36
CA GLN A 32 13.20 31.68 -1.74
C GLN A 32 12.14 31.34 -2.80
N GLY A 33 10.90 31.72 -2.53
CA GLY A 33 9.77 31.46 -3.41
C GLY A 33 9.72 32.40 -4.62
N PRO A 34 8.84 32.11 -5.59
CA PRO A 34 8.75 32.86 -6.85
C PRO A 34 8.44 34.35 -6.69
N SER A 35 7.81 34.73 -5.57
CA SER A 35 7.46 36.12 -5.24
C SER A 35 8.54 36.84 -4.41
N GLY A 36 9.73 36.27 -4.24
CA GLY A 36 10.83 36.83 -3.46
C GLY A 36 10.71 36.64 -1.94
N GLY A 37 9.60 36.08 -1.44
CA GLY A 37 9.42 35.71 -0.04
C GLY A 37 9.96 34.32 0.31
N PRO A 38 9.85 33.86 1.57
CA PRO A 38 10.26 32.50 1.95
C PRO A 38 9.50 31.43 1.15
N GLU A 39 10.23 30.45 0.63
CA GLU A 39 9.62 29.30 -0.03
C GLU A 39 8.83 28.46 0.99
N ALA A 40 7.61 28.10 0.61
CA ALA A 40 6.71 27.31 1.44
C ALA A 40 5.96 26.29 0.59
N THR A 41 5.67 25.15 1.19
CA THR A 41 4.90 24.06 0.59
C THR A 41 3.68 23.73 1.43
N ASP A 42 2.62 23.23 0.78
CA ASP A 42 1.39 22.79 1.42
C ASP A 42 1.34 21.26 1.46
N THR A 43 1.33 20.70 2.67
CA THR A 43 1.17 19.26 2.91
C THR A 43 -0.23 18.97 3.41
N ILE A 44 -0.92 18.03 2.76
CA ILE A 44 -2.26 17.59 3.16
C ILE A 44 -2.20 16.14 3.63
N GLY A 45 -2.68 15.89 4.84
CA GLY A 45 -2.69 14.55 5.44
C GLY A 45 -3.49 14.50 6.74
N VAL A 46 -3.64 13.30 7.29
CA VAL A 46 -4.20 13.09 8.63
C VAL A 46 -3.08 13.23 9.65
N LEU A 47 -3.31 14.01 10.71
CA LEU A 47 -2.35 14.10 11.81
C LEU A 47 -2.32 12.78 12.58
N VAL A 48 -1.17 12.11 12.58
CA VAL A 48 -1.02 10.79 13.24
C VAL A 48 -0.12 10.84 14.47
N ALA A 49 0.76 11.83 14.58
CA ALA A 49 1.57 12.04 15.77
C ALA A 49 1.90 13.52 15.98
N VAL A 50 2.03 13.89 17.26
CA VAL A 50 2.58 15.16 17.72
C VAL A 50 3.71 14.85 18.69
N GLU A 51 4.92 15.22 18.30
CA GLU A 51 6.15 15.09 19.06
C GLU A 51 6.54 16.45 19.69
N ALA A 52 7.67 16.51 20.38
CA ALA A 52 8.10 17.72 21.08
C ALA A 52 8.37 18.90 20.13
N ASP A 53 8.96 18.65 18.96
CA ASP A 53 9.40 19.67 18.00
C ASP A 53 8.83 19.49 16.60
N SER A 54 7.91 18.54 16.42
CA SER A 54 7.44 18.12 15.11
C SER A 54 6.07 17.46 15.15
N VAL A 55 5.44 17.41 13.97
CA VAL A 55 4.17 16.72 13.73
C VAL A 55 4.34 15.75 12.57
N VAL A 56 3.58 14.66 12.57
CA VAL A 56 3.59 13.67 11.48
C VAL A 56 2.22 13.62 10.81
N LEU A 57 2.21 13.90 9.51
CA LEU A 57 1.04 13.79 8.66
C LEU A 57 1.11 12.52 7.81
N GLU A 58 0.07 11.70 7.84
CA GLU A 58 -0.11 10.60 6.90
C GLU A 58 -0.90 11.07 5.67
N ARG A 59 -0.32 10.88 4.49
CA ARG A 59 -0.89 11.29 3.21
C ARG A 59 -1.85 10.23 2.67
N ARG A 60 -2.58 10.58 1.59
CA ARG A 60 -3.59 9.69 0.97
C ARG A 60 -3.04 8.35 0.47
N ASP A 61 -1.75 8.29 0.18
CA ASP A 61 -1.01 7.12 -0.28
C ASP A 61 -0.35 6.34 0.88
N GLY A 62 -0.60 6.75 2.14
CA GLY A 62 -0.03 6.16 3.34
C GLY A 62 1.40 6.58 3.64
N SER A 63 2.03 7.41 2.80
CA SER A 63 3.34 7.98 3.15
C SER A 63 3.22 8.94 4.33
N ARG A 64 4.26 8.99 5.17
CA ARG A 64 4.32 9.88 6.33
C ARG A 64 5.29 11.02 6.08
N THR A 65 4.84 12.24 6.35
CA THR A 65 5.67 13.44 6.29
C THR A 65 5.82 14.01 7.68
N LYS A 66 7.05 14.03 8.19
CA LYS A 66 7.40 14.70 9.45
C LYS A 66 7.70 16.17 9.15
N LEU A 67 6.99 17.08 9.81
CA LEU A 67 7.15 18.52 9.68
C LEU A 67 7.61 19.09 11.01
N ARG A 68 8.70 19.85 11.00
CA ARG A 68 9.15 20.56 12.21
C ARG A 68 8.18 21.69 12.55
N THR A 69 7.80 21.79 13.81
CA THR A 69 6.80 22.73 14.28
C THR A 69 7.25 24.19 14.09
N ASP A 70 8.56 24.48 14.22
CA ASP A 70 9.15 25.81 13.98
C ASP A 70 9.11 26.24 12.50
N ARG A 71 8.82 25.32 11.57
CA ARG A 71 8.67 25.62 10.14
C ARG A 71 7.22 25.76 9.70
N ILE A 72 6.26 25.44 10.55
CA ILE A 72 4.83 25.53 10.21
C ILE A 72 4.38 26.98 10.29
N VAL A 73 3.88 27.51 9.17
CA VAL A 73 3.38 28.89 9.09
C VAL A 73 1.87 28.97 9.20
N ALA A 74 1.16 27.91 8.81
CA ALA A 74 -0.29 27.82 8.94
C ALA A 74 -0.75 26.36 8.95
N ALA A 75 -1.79 26.08 9.73
CA ALA A 75 -2.50 24.81 9.65
C ALA A 75 -4.02 25.04 9.65
N ARG A 76 -4.73 24.24 8.86
CA ARG A 76 -6.18 24.29 8.76
C ARG A 76 -6.76 22.89 8.74
N ILE A 77 -7.81 22.67 9.54
CA ILE A 77 -8.63 21.46 9.45
C ILE A 77 -9.42 21.50 8.14
N VAL A 78 -9.26 20.46 7.33
CA VAL A 78 -9.98 20.27 6.07
C VAL A 78 -10.91 19.06 6.19
N PRO A 79 -11.97 18.97 5.38
CA PRO A 79 -12.86 17.82 5.40
C PRO A 79 -12.10 16.51 5.20
N LEU A 80 -12.37 15.51 6.05
CA LEU A 80 -11.77 14.17 5.95
C LEU A 80 -11.92 13.56 4.55
N ARG A 81 -13.10 13.74 3.96
CA ARG A 81 -13.41 13.29 2.59
C ARG A 81 -13.32 14.47 1.61
N PRO A 82 -12.47 14.41 0.57
CA PRO A 82 -12.45 15.44 -0.46
C PRO A 82 -13.79 15.51 -1.21
N ARG A 83 -14.21 16.72 -1.61
CA ARG A 83 -15.48 16.95 -2.32
C ARG A 83 -15.56 16.27 -3.69
N ARG A 84 -14.42 16.08 -4.35
CA ARG A 84 -14.27 15.29 -5.57
C ARG A 84 -13.27 14.18 -5.30
N ARG A 85 -13.69 12.93 -5.57
CA ARG A 85 -12.81 11.76 -5.50
C ARG A 85 -12.34 11.47 -6.91
N GLN A 86 -11.04 11.33 -7.08
CA GLN A 86 -10.49 10.72 -8.28
C GLN A 86 -10.89 9.23 -8.25
N PRO A 87 -11.35 8.62 -9.36
CA PRO A 87 -11.63 7.18 -9.41
C PRO A 87 -10.39 6.34 -9.09
N ALA A 88 -10.58 5.13 -8.58
CA ALA A 88 -9.47 4.23 -8.25
C ALA A 88 -8.56 3.95 -9.47
N VAL A 89 -9.17 3.77 -10.65
CA VAL A 89 -8.46 3.48 -11.90
C VAL A 89 -7.55 4.62 -12.40
N ALA A 90 -7.73 5.83 -11.90
CA ALA A 90 -7.00 7.00 -12.37
C ALA A 90 -5.71 7.28 -11.58
N ILE A 91 -5.36 6.44 -10.60
CA ILE A 91 -4.06 6.54 -9.94
C ILE A 91 -2.94 6.16 -10.91
N ASP A 92 -1.77 6.76 -10.73
CA ASP A 92 -0.58 6.36 -11.48
C ASP A 92 -0.07 4.99 -10.99
N ALA A 93 0.49 4.18 -11.90
CA ALA A 93 0.91 2.82 -11.58
C ALA A 93 2.08 2.79 -10.59
N ASP A 94 3.06 3.70 -10.71
CA ASP A 94 4.16 3.80 -9.75
C ASP A 94 3.66 4.22 -8.36
N ALA A 95 2.72 5.17 -8.31
CA ALA A 95 2.07 5.58 -7.08
C ALA A 95 1.30 4.42 -6.42
N LEU A 96 0.59 3.61 -7.20
CA LEU A 96 -0.11 2.44 -6.67
C LEU A 96 0.87 1.34 -6.21
N THR A 97 1.96 1.11 -6.94
CA THR A 97 3.02 0.16 -6.53
C THR A 97 3.55 0.51 -5.14
N ARG A 98 3.88 1.78 -4.88
CA ARG A 98 4.30 2.26 -3.54
C ARG A 98 3.27 1.99 -2.45
N ILE A 99 1.99 2.21 -2.74
CA ILE A 99 0.89 1.90 -1.81
C ILE A 99 0.86 0.40 -1.53
N THR A 100 1.00 -0.43 -2.56
CA THR A 100 0.95 -1.87 -2.39
C THR A 100 2.15 -2.44 -1.65
N SER A 101 3.36 -1.88 -1.81
CA SER A 101 4.54 -2.20 -1.00
C SER A 101 4.28 -1.95 0.47
N ARG A 102 3.73 -0.78 0.84
CA ARG A 102 3.41 -0.46 2.24
C ARG A 102 2.34 -1.37 2.83
N GLY A 103 1.42 -1.90 2.02
CA GLY A 103 0.41 -2.86 2.46
C GLY A 103 0.93 -4.30 2.63
N TRP A 104 2.13 -4.59 2.09
CA TRP A 104 2.83 -5.87 2.21
C TRP A 104 4.33 -5.59 2.44
N PRO A 105 4.69 -5.07 3.62
CA PRO A 105 6.02 -4.53 3.87
C PRO A 105 7.06 -5.64 3.95
N ALA A 106 8.29 -5.30 3.55
CA ALA A 106 9.45 -6.12 3.83
C ALA A 106 9.90 -5.95 5.29
N VAL A 107 10.71 -6.89 5.79
CA VAL A 107 11.31 -6.77 7.14
C VAL A 107 12.45 -5.75 7.11
N VAL A 108 13.21 -5.74 6.01
CA VAL A 108 14.21 -4.73 5.69
C VAL A 108 13.78 -4.02 4.41
N SER A 109 13.75 -2.68 4.45
CA SER A 109 13.48 -1.84 3.29
C SER A 109 14.49 -0.69 3.24
N GLU A 110 15.11 -0.50 2.08
CA GLU A 110 16.09 0.56 1.83
C GLU A 110 15.70 1.37 0.59
N PRO A 111 15.68 2.71 0.65
CA PRO A 111 15.42 3.54 -0.51
C PRO A 111 16.62 3.55 -1.47
N LEU A 112 16.34 3.48 -2.76
CA LEU A 112 17.31 3.73 -3.84
C LEU A 112 16.72 4.76 -4.79
N GLY A 113 16.92 6.04 -4.47
CA GLY A 113 16.19 7.14 -5.08
C GLY A 113 14.69 6.94 -4.88
N ASP A 114 13.93 6.92 -5.97
CA ASP A 114 12.54 6.55 -5.92
C ASP A 114 12.35 5.05 -5.76
N TRP A 115 13.26 4.14 -6.11
CA TRP A 115 13.07 2.69 -5.96
C TRP A 115 13.10 2.25 -4.49
N GLU A 116 12.61 1.04 -4.21
CA GLU A 116 12.61 0.43 -2.87
C GLU A 116 13.26 -0.97 -2.92
N LEU A 117 14.39 -1.16 -2.24
CA LEU A 117 15.03 -2.48 -2.06
C LEU A 117 14.37 -3.18 -0.86
N ARG A 118 13.96 -4.43 -1.02
CA ARG A 118 13.13 -5.15 -0.03
C ARG A 118 13.65 -6.54 0.24
N ALA A 119 13.84 -6.88 1.51
CA ALA A 119 14.17 -8.21 1.98
C ALA A 119 13.30 -8.65 3.16
N ALA A 120 12.86 -9.91 3.12
CA ALA A 120 12.05 -10.57 4.13
C ALA A 120 12.25 -12.08 4.04
N GLY A 121 13.51 -12.54 4.12
CA GLY A 121 13.91 -13.94 4.23
C GLY A 121 13.31 -14.88 3.18
N GLY A 122 13.05 -14.40 1.96
CA GLY A 122 12.48 -15.19 0.87
C GLY A 122 10.97 -15.45 0.93
N PHE A 123 10.24 -14.96 1.94
CA PHE A 123 8.82 -15.29 2.17
C PHE A 123 7.91 -15.11 0.93
N THR A 124 8.05 -13.97 0.23
CA THR A 124 7.32 -13.71 -1.03
C THR A 124 8.12 -12.77 -1.93
N GLY A 125 7.97 -12.87 -3.25
CA GLY A 125 8.59 -11.92 -4.19
C GLY A 125 8.25 -10.45 -3.91
N ARG A 126 7.02 -10.16 -3.44
CA ARG A 126 6.58 -8.79 -3.09
C ARG A 126 7.37 -8.18 -1.93
N ALA A 127 7.94 -8.99 -1.06
CA ALA A 127 8.76 -8.53 0.07
C ALA A 127 10.25 -8.85 -0.13
N ASN A 128 10.64 -9.44 -1.26
CA ASN A 128 11.99 -9.93 -1.56
C ASN A 128 12.37 -9.63 -3.02
N SER A 129 12.27 -8.35 -3.38
CA SER A 129 12.66 -7.82 -4.70
C SER A 129 12.74 -6.31 -4.64
N ALA A 130 13.54 -5.70 -5.50
CA ALA A 130 13.50 -4.26 -5.67
C ALA A 130 12.17 -3.84 -6.33
N ALA A 131 11.37 -3.01 -5.68
CA ALA A 131 10.21 -2.35 -6.30
C ALA A 131 10.71 -1.22 -7.19
N VAL A 132 10.53 -1.39 -8.50
CA VAL A 132 10.94 -0.38 -9.48
C VAL A 132 9.78 0.58 -9.70
N HIS A 133 9.98 1.83 -9.25
CA HIS A 133 9.03 2.92 -9.45
C HIS A 133 9.78 4.25 -9.48
N GLY A 134 9.49 5.13 -10.43
CA GLY A 134 10.19 6.42 -10.56
C GLY A 134 11.68 6.29 -10.89
N ASP A 135 12.46 7.32 -10.56
CA ASP A 135 13.90 7.44 -10.85
C ASP A 135 14.78 6.92 -9.69
N PRO A 136 15.71 5.96 -9.90
CA PRO A 136 16.60 5.48 -8.84
C PRO A 136 17.62 6.53 -8.35
N GLY A 137 17.69 7.72 -8.96
CA GLY A 137 18.56 8.83 -8.56
C GLY A 137 20.05 8.59 -8.85
N VAL A 138 20.37 7.47 -9.48
CA VAL A 138 21.71 7.06 -9.90
C VAL A 138 21.63 6.43 -11.30
N PRO A 139 22.75 6.35 -12.05
CA PRO A 139 22.76 5.68 -13.35
C PRO A 139 22.24 4.24 -13.25
N PHE A 140 21.52 3.79 -14.27
CA PHE A 140 20.87 2.46 -14.30
C PHE A 140 21.83 1.30 -13.94
N ALA A 141 23.06 1.31 -14.47
CA ALA A 141 24.06 0.28 -14.17
C ALA A 141 24.43 0.22 -12.68
N GLU A 142 24.56 1.38 -12.05
CA GLU A 142 24.81 1.49 -10.61
C GLU A 142 23.59 1.02 -9.81
N ALA A 143 22.38 1.41 -10.23
CA ALA A 143 21.15 0.96 -9.57
C ALA A 143 21.03 -0.57 -9.59
N THR A 144 21.27 -1.21 -10.73
CA THR A 144 21.22 -2.67 -10.85
C THR A 144 22.30 -3.38 -10.05
N ALA A 145 23.50 -2.81 -9.94
CA ALA A 145 24.56 -3.35 -9.09
C ALA A 145 24.13 -3.33 -7.61
N ARG A 146 23.57 -2.22 -7.14
CA ARG A 146 23.06 -2.11 -5.77
C ARG A 146 21.91 -3.08 -5.48
N VAL A 147 21.04 -3.36 -6.45
CA VAL A 147 19.99 -4.40 -6.31
C VAL A 147 20.61 -5.78 -6.09
N ILE A 148 21.64 -6.12 -6.87
CA ILE A 148 22.33 -7.41 -6.78
C ILE A 148 23.08 -7.53 -5.44
N ASP A 149 23.81 -6.48 -5.05
CA ASP A 149 24.56 -6.42 -3.79
C ASP A 149 23.63 -6.55 -2.57
N PHE A 150 22.51 -5.81 -2.56
CA PHE A 150 21.50 -5.90 -1.52
C PHE A 150 20.92 -7.32 -1.41
N ALA A 151 20.59 -7.93 -2.55
CA ALA A 151 20.05 -9.28 -2.59
C ALA A 151 21.06 -10.32 -2.05
N ALA A 152 22.34 -10.19 -2.43
CA ALA A 152 23.41 -11.05 -1.91
C ALA A 152 23.61 -10.86 -0.39
N HIS A 153 23.62 -9.61 0.09
CA HIS A 153 23.78 -9.30 1.51
C HIS A 153 22.66 -9.89 2.38
N HIS A 154 21.43 -9.94 1.85
CA HIS A 154 20.26 -10.48 2.54
C HIS A 154 19.92 -11.93 2.19
N GLU A 155 20.78 -12.61 1.42
CA GLU A 155 20.61 -14.01 1.02
C GLU A 155 19.28 -14.29 0.29
N ILE A 156 18.87 -13.36 -0.58
CA ILE A 156 17.66 -13.48 -1.42
C ILE A 156 18.00 -13.47 -2.91
N ALA A 157 17.06 -13.90 -3.75
CA ALA A 157 17.22 -13.80 -5.19
C ALA A 157 17.24 -12.32 -5.64
N PRO A 158 18.15 -11.92 -6.55
CA PRO A 158 18.26 -10.55 -7.06
C PRO A 158 17.13 -10.24 -8.06
N LEU A 159 15.92 -10.08 -7.55
CA LEU A 159 14.74 -9.82 -8.37
C LEU A 159 14.39 -8.34 -8.40
N VAL A 160 13.92 -7.88 -9.55
CA VAL A 160 13.24 -6.58 -9.69
C VAL A 160 11.78 -6.80 -10.02
N GLN A 161 10.88 -6.06 -9.36
CA GLN A 161 9.46 -5.99 -9.70
C GLN A 161 9.22 -4.78 -10.58
N VAL A 162 8.86 -5.00 -11.84
CA VAL A 162 8.63 -3.94 -12.85
C VAL A 162 7.19 -3.96 -13.33
N ILE A 163 6.63 -2.79 -13.64
CA ILE A 163 5.33 -2.69 -14.31
C ILE A 163 5.49 -3.16 -15.76
N VAL A 164 4.59 -4.04 -16.21
CA VAL A 164 4.55 -4.52 -17.59
C VAL A 164 4.24 -3.37 -18.55
N ASP A 165 4.87 -3.37 -19.71
CA ASP A 165 4.84 -2.34 -20.76
C ASP A 165 5.43 -0.98 -20.34
N SER A 166 6.11 -0.92 -19.19
CA SER A 166 6.77 0.30 -18.71
C SER A 166 8.10 0.57 -19.40
N ALA A 167 8.58 1.82 -19.31
CA ALA A 167 9.92 2.17 -19.78
C ALA A 167 11.02 1.41 -19.01
N TRP A 168 10.77 1.13 -17.72
CA TRP A 168 11.70 0.36 -16.90
C TRP A 168 11.77 -1.09 -17.33
N GLU A 169 10.64 -1.76 -17.58
CA GLU A 169 10.66 -3.13 -18.09
C GLU A 169 11.51 -3.21 -19.36
N ARG A 170 11.26 -2.34 -20.35
CA ARG A 170 12.07 -2.28 -21.57
C ARG A 170 13.55 -2.08 -21.26
N ARG A 171 13.89 -1.14 -20.36
CA ARG A 171 15.28 -0.86 -19.99
C ARG A 171 16.00 -2.07 -19.39
N PHE A 172 15.29 -2.85 -18.56
CA PHE A 172 15.80 -4.08 -17.97
C PHE A 172 15.97 -5.20 -19.01
N ILE A 173 14.98 -5.41 -19.88
CA ILE A 173 15.05 -6.39 -20.97
C ILE A 173 16.19 -6.06 -21.94
N ASP A 174 16.35 -4.79 -22.32
CA ASP A 174 17.46 -4.31 -23.18
C ASP A 174 18.83 -4.54 -22.53
N ALA A 175 18.89 -4.62 -21.19
CA ALA A 175 20.08 -4.92 -20.42
C ALA A 175 20.28 -6.43 -20.16
N GLY A 176 19.48 -7.30 -20.80
CA GLY A 176 19.59 -8.75 -20.69
C GLY A 176 18.95 -9.36 -19.44
N TRP A 177 18.17 -8.59 -18.67
CA TRP A 177 17.40 -9.18 -17.58
C TRP A 177 16.27 -10.05 -18.13
N GLU A 178 15.99 -11.15 -17.43
CA GLU A 178 15.05 -12.16 -17.90
C GLU A 178 13.85 -12.29 -16.98
N SER A 179 12.68 -12.56 -17.56
CA SER A 179 11.47 -12.85 -16.81
C SER A 179 11.53 -14.22 -16.13
N ILE A 180 11.23 -14.31 -14.84
CA ILE A 180 11.47 -15.54 -14.06
C ILE A 180 10.53 -16.73 -14.38
N ARG A 181 9.45 -16.56 -15.15
CA ARG A 181 8.60 -17.70 -15.63
C ARG A 181 8.00 -17.47 -17.03
N GLY A 182 8.83 -17.21 -18.02
CA GLY A 182 8.36 -17.01 -19.41
C GLY A 182 7.55 -15.71 -19.57
N PRO A 183 6.67 -15.57 -20.57
CA PRO A 183 6.12 -14.27 -20.95
C PRO A 183 5.27 -13.56 -19.89
N ARG A 184 4.80 -14.23 -18.81
CA ARG A 184 4.05 -13.56 -17.71
C ARG A 184 4.19 -14.28 -16.34
N PRO A 185 5.12 -13.86 -15.48
CA PRO A 185 5.29 -14.46 -14.15
C PRO A 185 5.06 -13.51 -12.97
N GLY A 186 4.22 -12.48 -13.12
CA GLY A 186 3.80 -11.65 -12.01
C GLY A 186 2.28 -11.67 -11.81
N ALA A 187 1.70 -10.58 -11.33
CA ALA A 187 0.28 -10.49 -11.06
C ALA A 187 -0.34 -9.28 -11.78
N ILE A 188 -1.65 -9.35 -11.99
CA ILE A 188 -2.43 -8.16 -12.31
C ILE A 188 -2.87 -7.47 -11.02
N VAL A 189 -2.79 -6.15 -11.03
CA VAL A 189 -3.34 -5.30 -9.98
C VAL A 189 -4.75 -4.91 -10.40
N GLN A 190 -5.74 -5.26 -9.57
CA GLN A 190 -7.10 -4.78 -9.77
C GLN A 190 -7.47 -3.73 -8.74
N VAL A 191 -8.26 -2.75 -9.16
CA VAL A 191 -8.72 -1.64 -8.30
C VAL A 191 -10.23 -1.46 -8.37
N ALA A 192 -10.81 -0.95 -7.29
CA ALA A 192 -12.22 -0.57 -7.19
C ALA A 192 -12.39 0.68 -6.33
N ASP A 193 -13.40 1.49 -6.62
CA ASP A 193 -13.88 2.50 -5.67
C ASP A 193 -14.79 1.84 -4.63
N ILE A 194 -14.61 2.20 -3.35
CA ILE A 194 -15.41 1.65 -2.25
C ILE A 194 -16.70 2.47 -2.13
N GLY A 195 -17.82 1.83 -2.48
CA GLY A 195 -19.17 2.34 -2.24
C GLY A 195 -19.66 2.10 -0.81
N PRO A 196 -20.94 2.35 -0.52
CA PRO A 196 -21.56 1.91 0.73
C PRO A 196 -21.51 0.38 0.83
N VAL A 197 -20.93 -0.15 1.90
CA VAL A 197 -20.86 -1.59 2.18
C VAL A 197 -21.32 -1.85 3.60
N ALA A 198 -22.16 -2.86 3.78
CA ALA A 198 -22.68 -3.24 5.09
C ALA A 198 -21.69 -4.16 5.82
N HIS A 199 -21.64 -4.02 7.15
CA HIS A 199 -20.91 -4.94 8.02
C HIS A 199 -21.60 -6.30 8.06
N ASP A 200 -20.82 -7.37 7.98
CA ASP A 200 -21.26 -8.73 8.25
C ASP A 200 -20.75 -9.12 9.65
N PRO A 201 -21.64 -9.19 10.67
CA PRO A 201 -21.22 -9.44 12.05
C PRO A 201 -20.68 -10.86 12.27
N ALA A 202 -20.84 -11.77 11.32
CA ALA A 202 -20.27 -13.12 11.39
C ALA A 202 -18.79 -13.16 11.02
N ILE A 203 -18.23 -12.07 10.48
CA ILE A 203 -16.81 -11.99 10.16
C ILE A 203 -16.05 -11.46 11.37
N GLU A 204 -15.15 -12.28 11.89
CA GLU A 204 -14.27 -11.92 12.97
C GLU A 204 -13.00 -11.27 12.41
N PHE A 205 -12.58 -10.14 12.99
CA PHE A 205 -11.35 -9.44 12.61
C PHE A 205 -10.37 -9.43 13.78
N SER A 206 -9.19 -10.00 13.57
CA SER A 206 -8.08 -9.96 14.52
C SER A 206 -6.98 -9.01 14.02
N PRO A 207 -6.29 -8.25 14.88
CA PRO A 207 -5.11 -7.49 14.49
C PRO A 207 -3.88 -8.39 14.26
N THR A 208 -3.91 -9.65 14.72
CA THR A 208 -2.80 -10.61 14.59
C THR A 208 -3.24 -11.88 13.84
N ALA A 209 -2.29 -12.51 13.15
CA ALA A 209 -2.55 -13.67 12.31
C ALA A 209 -2.49 -14.96 13.14
N SER A 210 -3.57 -15.45 13.76
CA SER A 210 -3.48 -16.67 14.59
C SER A 210 -2.83 -17.86 13.86
N ASP A 211 -2.26 -18.84 14.58
CA ASP A 211 -1.66 -20.01 13.94
C ASP A 211 -2.66 -20.77 13.06
N ARG A 212 -3.95 -20.75 13.45
CA ARG A 212 -5.04 -21.30 12.63
C ARG A 212 -5.20 -20.55 11.31
N TRP A 213 -5.12 -19.22 11.35
CA TRP A 213 -5.16 -18.37 10.17
C TRP A 213 -3.96 -18.63 9.25
N LEU A 214 -2.74 -18.70 9.81
CA LEU A 214 -1.51 -19.00 9.05
C LEU A 214 -1.57 -20.40 8.40
N ARG A 215 -2.04 -21.41 9.13
CA ARG A 215 -2.24 -22.77 8.58
C ARG A 215 -3.22 -22.75 7.40
N ARG A 216 -4.30 -21.96 7.48
CA ARG A 216 -5.26 -21.81 6.39
C ARG A 216 -4.67 -21.09 5.18
N TYR A 217 -3.85 -20.06 5.42
CA TYR A 217 -3.15 -19.35 4.34
C TYR A 217 -2.19 -20.28 3.57
N GLY A 218 -1.58 -21.24 4.27
CA GLY A 218 -0.94 -22.42 3.68
C GLY A 218 0.34 -22.15 2.87
N ARG A 219 0.83 -20.91 2.85
CA ARG A 219 2.04 -20.46 2.14
C ARG A 219 3.06 -19.91 3.12
N VAL A 220 3.28 -20.62 4.23
CA VAL A 220 4.11 -20.18 5.36
C VAL A 220 5.04 -21.32 5.75
N GLU A 221 6.34 -21.11 5.54
CA GLU A 221 7.40 -22.02 5.98
C GLU A 221 7.92 -21.60 7.36
N ASP A 222 8.21 -20.31 7.53
CA ASP A 222 8.55 -19.68 8.82
C ASP A 222 7.39 -18.80 9.31
N PRO A 223 6.64 -19.22 10.35
CA PRO A 223 5.56 -18.43 10.93
C PRO A 223 6.01 -17.08 11.51
N SER A 224 7.20 -16.99 12.09
CA SER A 224 7.70 -15.76 12.70
C SER A 224 7.97 -14.71 11.63
N LEU A 225 8.64 -15.10 10.56
CA LEU A 225 8.88 -14.24 9.40
C LEU A 225 7.58 -13.86 8.69
N ALA A 226 6.66 -14.81 8.51
CA ALA A 226 5.36 -14.53 7.91
C ALA A 226 4.57 -13.51 8.74
N ARG A 227 4.58 -13.60 10.07
CA ARG A 227 3.95 -12.59 10.95
C ARG A 227 4.60 -11.23 10.81
N ALA A 228 5.94 -11.16 10.79
CA ALA A 228 6.65 -9.90 10.63
C ALA A 228 6.21 -9.13 9.37
N VAL A 229 5.97 -9.83 8.26
CA VAL A 229 5.46 -9.24 7.01
C VAL A 229 3.95 -8.98 7.07
N LEU A 230 3.16 -9.98 7.48
CA LEU A 230 1.70 -9.92 7.41
C LEU A 230 1.12 -8.92 8.41
N GLU A 231 1.66 -8.86 9.62
CA GLU A 231 1.22 -7.99 10.72
C GLU A 231 1.91 -6.61 10.70
N GLY A 232 2.95 -6.44 9.85
CA GLY A 232 3.78 -5.23 9.79
C GLY A 232 3.04 -3.90 9.56
N PRO A 233 1.96 -3.82 8.75
CA PRO A 233 1.24 -2.57 8.57
C PRO A 233 0.47 -2.12 9.82
N ASP A 234 0.51 -0.82 10.12
CA ASP A 234 -0.16 -0.24 11.31
C ASP A 234 -1.68 -0.48 11.36
N ARG A 235 -2.33 -0.58 10.20
CA ARG A 235 -3.76 -0.85 10.09
C ARG A 235 -3.98 -2.09 9.27
N VAL A 236 -3.88 -3.24 9.93
CA VAL A 236 -4.12 -4.56 9.34
C VAL A 236 -5.17 -5.32 10.15
N ALA A 237 -5.94 -6.15 9.47
CA ALA A 237 -6.75 -7.17 10.12
C ALA A 237 -6.77 -8.48 9.32
N PHE A 238 -6.93 -9.55 10.09
CA PHE A 238 -7.05 -10.92 9.66
C PHE A 238 -8.51 -11.32 9.87
N ALA A 239 -9.24 -11.39 8.77
CA ALA A 239 -10.64 -11.75 8.74
C ALA A 239 -10.79 -13.27 8.73
N THR A 240 -11.73 -13.78 9.52
CA THR A 240 -12.14 -15.18 9.57
C THR A 240 -13.66 -15.26 9.51
N LEU A 241 -14.19 -16.17 8.68
CA LEU A 241 -15.62 -16.45 8.58
C LEU A 241 -15.85 -17.95 8.73
N ASP A 242 -16.63 -18.31 9.76
CA ASP A 242 -17.00 -19.69 10.12
C ASP A 242 -15.78 -20.63 10.21
N GLU A 243 -14.59 -20.07 10.44
CA GLU A 243 -13.29 -20.77 10.49
C GLU A 243 -12.87 -21.54 9.22
N VAL A 244 -13.70 -21.49 8.17
CA VAL A 244 -13.49 -22.18 6.89
C VAL A 244 -13.02 -21.22 5.81
N ALA A 245 -13.10 -19.91 6.05
CA ALA A 245 -12.67 -18.89 5.11
C ALA A 245 -11.90 -17.77 5.81
N ILE A 246 -10.84 -17.28 5.17
CA ILE A 246 -10.00 -16.20 5.68
C ILE A 246 -9.74 -15.13 4.62
N ALA A 247 -9.44 -13.92 5.06
CA ALA A 247 -8.85 -12.87 4.23
C ALA A 247 -7.93 -12.00 5.09
N ARG A 248 -7.03 -11.26 4.46
CA ARG A 248 -6.26 -10.17 5.09
C ARG A 248 -6.62 -8.85 4.42
N VAL A 249 -6.87 -7.85 5.25
CA VAL A 249 -7.13 -6.48 4.82
C VAL A 249 -6.15 -5.52 5.48
N VAL A 250 -5.64 -4.56 4.72
CA VAL A 250 -4.76 -3.48 5.19
C VAL A 250 -5.28 -2.12 4.74
N VAL A 251 -5.10 -1.08 5.54
CA VAL A 251 -5.38 0.32 5.14
C VAL A 251 -4.09 1.14 5.07
N THR A 252 -3.73 1.54 3.85
CA THR A 252 -2.59 2.38 3.52
C THR A 252 -3.10 3.72 3.00
N GLY A 253 -3.05 4.78 3.82
CA GLY A 253 -3.70 6.05 3.53
C GLY A 253 -5.21 5.87 3.33
N THR A 254 -5.66 6.03 2.09
CA THR A 254 -7.07 5.90 1.68
C THR A 254 -7.37 4.61 0.89
N TRP A 255 -6.42 3.67 0.86
CA TRP A 255 -6.53 2.43 0.09
C TRP A 255 -6.64 1.21 0.98
N ALA A 256 -7.58 0.32 0.64
CA ALA A 256 -7.75 -1.00 1.20
C ALA A 256 -6.99 -2.04 0.36
N GLY A 257 -5.97 -2.70 0.90
CA GLY A 257 -5.33 -3.83 0.26
C GLY A 257 -5.97 -5.14 0.69
N LEU A 258 -6.48 -5.93 -0.25
CA LEU A 258 -7.02 -7.27 0.00
C LEU A 258 -6.01 -8.34 -0.43
N THR A 259 -5.69 -9.24 0.49
CA THR A 259 -4.70 -10.32 0.25
C THR A 259 -5.13 -11.59 0.99
N ALA A 260 -4.50 -12.72 0.68
CA ALA A 260 -4.70 -13.99 1.40
C ALA A 260 -6.18 -14.43 1.54
N LEU A 261 -6.97 -14.23 0.47
CA LEU A 261 -8.37 -14.68 0.43
C LEU A 261 -8.42 -16.18 0.16
N GLU A 262 -8.77 -16.97 1.17
CA GLU A 262 -8.82 -18.43 1.07
C GLU A 262 -10.16 -18.97 1.59
N VAL A 263 -10.67 -20.00 0.92
CA VAL A 263 -11.87 -20.74 1.34
C VAL A 263 -11.57 -22.22 1.28
N GLU A 264 -11.96 -22.94 2.33
CA GLU A 264 -11.84 -24.40 2.41
C GLU A 264 -12.40 -25.07 1.17
N PRO A 265 -11.70 -26.05 0.56
CA PRO A 265 -12.20 -26.76 -0.61
C PRO A 265 -13.65 -27.23 -0.49
N GLY A 266 -14.05 -27.84 0.64
CA GLY A 266 -15.42 -28.33 0.87
C GLY A 266 -16.49 -27.25 1.11
N HIS A 267 -16.08 -25.99 1.32
CA HIS A 267 -16.95 -24.85 1.59
C HIS A 267 -16.97 -23.81 0.45
N ARG A 268 -16.27 -24.10 -0.65
CA ARG A 268 -16.27 -23.25 -1.86
C ARG A 268 -17.65 -23.21 -2.51
N ARG A 269 -17.85 -22.21 -3.38
CA ARG A 269 -19.11 -21.95 -4.12
C ARG A 269 -20.34 -21.66 -3.25
N ARG A 270 -20.14 -21.34 -1.96
CA ARG A 270 -21.18 -20.91 -1.01
C ARG A 270 -21.21 -19.39 -0.77
N GLY A 271 -20.53 -18.61 -1.62
CA GLY A 271 -20.47 -17.14 -1.51
C GLY A 271 -19.55 -16.58 -0.42
N LEU A 272 -18.84 -17.42 0.35
CA LEU A 272 -17.98 -16.99 1.47
C LEU A 272 -16.88 -16.00 1.07
N ALA A 273 -16.23 -16.22 -0.08
CA ALA A 273 -15.21 -15.31 -0.59
C ALA A 273 -15.76 -13.89 -0.83
N ARG A 274 -16.96 -13.79 -1.42
CA ARG A 274 -17.63 -12.50 -1.66
C ARG A 274 -18.01 -11.83 -0.34
N ARG A 275 -18.52 -12.59 0.63
CA ARG A 275 -18.81 -12.08 1.99
C ARG A 275 -17.56 -11.49 2.65
N LEU A 276 -16.45 -12.23 2.63
CA LEU A 276 -15.17 -11.74 3.16
C LEU A 276 -14.69 -10.47 2.48
N VAL A 277 -14.74 -10.40 1.14
CA VAL A 277 -14.34 -9.17 0.43
C VAL A 277 -15.20 -7.98 0.89
N LEU A 278 -16.52 -8.12 0.90
CA LEU A 278 -17.42 -7.05 1.35
C LEU A 278 -17.16 -6.66 2.81
N GLY A 279 -16.99 -7.64 3.70
CA GLY A 279 -16.66 -7.38 5.11
C GLY A 279 -15.35 -6.62 5.27
N CYS A 280 -14.30 -7.02 4.55
CA CYS A 280 -13.01 -6.33 4.55
C CYS A 280 -13.12 -4.90 4.00
N LEU A 281 -13.91 -4.68 2.95
CA LEU A 281 -14.16 -3.34 2.41
C LEU A 281 -14.91 -2.46 3.42
N ALA A 282 -15.90 -3.00 4.14
CA ALA A 282 -16.59 -2.29 5.21
C ALA A 282 -15.63 -1.93 6.36
N TRP A 283 -14.84 -2.91 6.83
CA TRP A 283 -13.81 -2.70 7.87
C TRP A 283 -12.79 -1.62 7.47
N ALA A 284 -12.38 -1.58 6.21
CA ALA A 284 -11.44 -0.60 5.69
C ALA A 284 -12.09 0.79 5.52
N ALA A 285 -13.36 0.85 5.11
CA ALA A 285 -14.10 2.10 4.93
C ALA A 285 -14.28 2.87 6.25
N GLU A 286 -14.52 2.16 7.36
CA GLU A 286 -14.51 2.75 8.71
C GLU A 286 -13.16 3.38 9.08
N ARG A 287 -12.07 2.87 8.51
CA ARG A 287 -10.69 3.31 8.74
C ARG A 287 -10.20 4.31 7.70
N GLY A 288 -11.12 4.87 6.92
CA GLY A 288 -10.85 5.97 5.99
C GLY A 288 -10.49 5.53 4.58
N ALA A 289 -10.52 4.23 4.26
CA ALA A 289 -10.35 3.78 2.89
C ALA A 289 -11.55 4.18 2.02
N ASP A 290 -11.29 4.65 0.81
CA ASP A 290 -12.32 4.89 -0.21
C ASP A 290 -12.05 4.19 -1.53
N LYS A 291 -10.94 3.46 -1.61
CA LYS A 291 -10.49 2.65 -2.75
C LYS A 291 -9.96 1.33 -2.26
N ALA A 292 -10.00 0.33 -3.11
CA ALA A 292 -9.42 -0.96 -2.85
C ALA A 292 -8.49 -1.39 -3.97
N TYR A 293 -7.50 -2.19 -3.61
CA TYR A 293 -6.66 -2.92 -4.55
C TYR A 293 -6.49 -4.38 -4.13
N LEU A 294 -6.18 -5.22 -5.10
CA LEU A 294 -5.72 -6.59 -4.90
C LEU A 294 -4.72 -6.97 -5.98
N GLN A 295 -3.91 -7.98 -5.70
CA GLN A 295 -2.94 -8.53 -6.64
C GLN A 295 -3.26 -10.01 -6.83
N VAL A 296 -3.55 -10.39 -8.07
CA VAL A 296 -4.02 -11.73 -8.42
C VAL A 296 -3.35 -12.21 -9.70
N MET A 297 -3.06 -13.50 -9.79
CA MET A 297 -2.57 -14.09 -11.03
C MET A 297 -3.62 -13.92 -12.15
N GLU A 298 -3.19 -13.58 -13.36
CA GLU A 298 -4.08 -13.32 -14.49
C GLU A 298 -4.95 -14.55 -14.86
N ASP A 299 -4.42 -15.75 -14.65
CA ASP A 299 -5.07 -17.03 -14.94
C ASP A 299 -5.99 -17.54 -13.81
N ASN A 300 -6.10 -16.81 -12.69
CA ASN A 300 -6.96 -17.20 -11.57
C ASN A 300 -8.43 -16.80 -11.81
N ALA A 301 -9.05 -17.41 -12.83
CA ALA A 301 -10.44 -17.18 -13.20
C ALA A 301 -11.44 -17.31 -12.01
N PRO A 302 -11.30 -18.28 -11.08
CA PRO A 302 -12.17 -18.35 -9.90
C PRO A 302 -12.10 -17.12 -9.00
N ALA A 303 -10.91 -16.56 -8.76
CA ALA A 303 -10.75 -15.35 -7.95
C ALA A 303 -11.29 -14.12 -8.69
N LEU A 304 -10.99 -13.98 -9.98
CA LEU A 304 -11.48 -12.87 -10.80
C LEU A 304 -13.01 -12.81 -10.85
N ALA A 305 -13.68 -13.96 -10.89
CA ALA A 305 -15.15 -14.05 -10.85
C ALA A 305 -15.75 -13.56 -9.51
N VAL A 306 -14.99 -13.59 -8.41
CA VAL A 306 -15.42 -13.01 -7.12
C VAL A 306 -15.33 -11.49 -7.15
N TYR A 307 -14.30 -10.94 -7.79
CA TYR A 307 -13.99 -9.51 -7.74
C TYR A 307 -14.76 -8.67 -8.77
N ALA A 308 -14.97 -9.19 -9.98
CA ALA A 308 -15.60 -8.42 -11.07
C ALA A 308 -16.99 -7.86 -10.70
N PRO A 309 -17.92 -8.61 -10.07
CA PRO A 309 -19.23 -8.08 -9.65
C PRO A 309 -19.14 -7.01 -8.55
N LEU A 310 -17.98 -6.86 -7.91
CA LEU A 310 -17.73 -5.87 -6.87
C LEU A 310 -17.07 -4.59 -7.43
N GLY A 311 -16.95 -4.47 -8.75
CA GLY A 311 -16.41 -3.30 -9.43
C GLY A 311 -14.88 -3.29 -9.54
N PHE A 312 -14.19 -4.39 -9.21
CA PHE A 312 -12.76 -4.50 -9.45
C PHE A 312 -12.47 -4.61 -10.95
N THR A 313 -11.55 -3.78 -11.41
CA THR A 313 -11.09 -3.74 -12.79
C THR A 313 -9.56 -3.80 -12.82
N THR A 314 -8.99 -4.40 -13.87
CA THR A 314 -7.54 -4.46 -14.04
C THR A 314 -6.99 -3.06 -14.29
N HIS A 315 -5.99 -2.67 -13.51
CA HIS A 315 -5.29 -1.39 -13.62
C HIS A 315 -3.98 -1.53 -14.40
N HIS A 316 -3.13 -2.48 -14.01
CA HIS A 316 -1.86 -2.78 -14.66
C HIS A 316 -1.42 -4.20 -14.28
N ALA A 317 -0.40 -4.70 -14.96
CA ALA A 317 0.32 -5.91 -14.56
C ALA A 317 1.74 -5.53 -14.11
N TYR A 318 2.33 -6.36 -13.26
CA TYR A 318 3.77 -6.31 -12.99
C TYR A 318 4.38 -7.68 -13.24
N ALA A 319 5.69 -7.71 -13.48
CA ALA A 319 6.50 -8.91 -13.65
C ALA A 319 7.72 -8.86 -12.72
N TYR A 320 8.31 -10.03 -12.48
CA TYR A 320 9.61 -10.14 -11.81
C TYR A 320 10.68 -10.49 -12.83
N LEU A 321 11.75 -9.70 -12.87
CA LEU A 321 12.92 -9.97 -13.70
C LEU A 321 14.12 -10.34 -12.82
N ARG A 322 14.99 -11.20 -13.34
CA ARG A 322 16.28 -11.59 -12.75
C ARG A 322 17.43 -11.12 -13.63
N PRO A 323 18.62 -10.89 -13.08
CA PRO A 323 19.79 -10.50 -13.87
C PRO A 323 20.15 -11.60 -14.87
N PRO A 324 20.87 -11.24 -15.96
CA PRO A 324 21.46 -12.22 -16.86
C PRO A 324 22.36 -13.19 -16.07
N SER A 325 22.38 -14.46 -16.52
CA SER A 325 23.25 -15.50 -15.95
C SER A 325 24.72 -15.27 -16.26
#